data_AF-A0A3D3WDS4-F1
#
_entry.id   AF-A0A3D3WDS4-F1
#
_cell.length_a   1.000
_cell.length_b   1.000
_cell.length_c   1.000
_cell.angle_alpha   90.00
_cell.angle_beta   90.00
_cell.angle_gamma   90.00
#
_symmetry.space_group_name_H-M   'P 1'
#
loop_
_entity.id
_entity.type
_entity.pdbx_description
1 polymer ?
#
loop_
_entity_poly.entity_id
_entity_poly.type
_entity_poly.pdbx_seq_one_letter_code
_entity_poly.pdbx_strand_id
1 'polypeptide(L)'
;MCKQRAMIISTPLKNNYCIYQKPIRNISMTEAPSLKTLLGKLVRHRLTEDEMRQCFSIMLNGEASPEQIASFISALATRGETAEDVIIGVTTLMGHATTIAAPDHAMDIVGTGGDGIGTWNISTAATFVVAGAGY
;
A
#
# COMPACT_ATOMS: atom_id res chain seq x y z
N MET A 1 5.03 -7.74 23.75
CA MET A 1 5.73 -8.83 23.05
C MET A 1 5.17 -8.91 21.64
N CYS A 2 5.69 -8.09 20.71
CA CYS A 2 5.29 -8.11 19.31
C CYS A 2 5.83 -9.42 18.69
N LYS A 3 4.95 -10.32 18.29
CA LYS A 3 5.34 -11.59 17.66
C LYS A 3 5.73 -11.28 16.21
N GLN A 4 7.03 -11.20 15.92
CA GLN A 4 7.53 -11.31 14.55
C GLN A 4 7.11 -12.68 14.01
N ARG A 5 5.98 -12.74 13.31
CA ARG A 5 5.55 -13.92 12.56
C ARG A 5 6.12 -13.75 11.15
N ALA A 6 7.05 -14.59 10.75
CA ALA A 6 7.33 -14.80 9.35
C ALA A 6 6.04 -15.31 8.70
N MET A 7 5.42 -14.50 7.85
CA MET A 7 4.26 -14.93 7.08
C MET A 7 4.79 -15.63 5.84
N ILE A 8 4.94 -16.95 5.93
CA ILE A 8 5.21 -17.78 4.77
C ILE A 8 3.93 -17.77 3.92
N ILE A 9 3.92 -16.98 2.84
CA ILE A 9 2.83 -17.02 1.84
C ILE A 9 3.11 -18.23 0.92
N SER A 10 3.00 -19.45 1.45
CA SER A 10 3.12 -20.69 0.66
C SER A 10 1.77 -21.12 0.09
N THR A 11 1.11 -20.24 -0.66
CA THR A 11 -0.06 -20.64 -1.46
C THR A 11 0.44 -21.07 -2.83
N PRO A 12 -0.07 -22.15 -3.45
CA PRO A 12 0.29 -22.48 -4.82
C PRO A 12 -0.12 -21.29 -5.70
N LEU A 13 0.82 -20.70 -6.41
CA LEU A 13 0.62 -19.58 -7.33
C LEU A 13 -0.10 -20.03 -8.62
N LYS A 14 -1.15 -20.84 -8.49
CA LYS A 14 -2.09 -21.10 -9.58
C LYS A 14 -3.15 -20.00 -9.56
N ASN A 15 -2.87 -18.98 -10.35
CA ASN A 15 -3.84 -18.15 -11.08
C ASN A 15 -4.74 -17.14 -10.33
N ASN A 16 -4.66 -16.95 -9.01
CA ASN A 16 -5.69 -16.16 -8.29
C ASN A 16 -5.21 -14.97 -7.42
N TYR A 17 -3.99 -14.44 -7.57
CA TYR A 17 -3.70 -13.07 -7.05
C TYR A 17 -4.15 -11.95 -8.01
N CYS A 18 -4.89 -12.33 -9.04
CA CYS A 18 -5.77 -11.48 -9.85
C CYS A 18 -7.02 -10.99 -9.06
N ILE A 19 -7.11 -11.16 -7.73
CA ILE A 19 -8.29 -10.76 -6.93
C ILE A 19 -8.45 -9.26 -6.71
N TYR A 20 -7.42 -8.45 -7.00
CA TYR A 20 -7.52 -6.98 -6.96
C TYR A 20 -7.28 -6.31 -8.33
N GLN A 21 -7.29 -7.08 -9.41
CA GLN A 21 -7.39 -6.52 -10.77
C GLN A 21 -8.86 -6.26 -11.11
N LYS A 22 -9.54 -5.39 -10.36
CA LYS A 22 -10.60 -4.64 -11.03
C LYS A 22 -9.88 -3.74 -12.04
N PRO A 23 -10.27 -3.76 -13.32
CA PRO A 23 -9.71 -2.82 -14.28
C PRO A 23 -9.88 -1.42 -13.69
N ILE A 24 -8.79 -0.64 -13.66
CA ILE A 24 -8.87 0.79 -13.42
C ILE A 24 -9.81 1.28 -14.51
N ARG A 25 -11.07 1.54 -14.15
CA ARG A 25 -12.06 2.01 -15.13
C ARG A 25 -11.45 3.27 -15.73
N ASN A 26 -11.41 3.35 -17.06
CA ASN A 26 -11.11 4.60 -17.73
C ASN A 26 -12.13 5.62 -17.23
N ILE A 27 -11.71 6.47 -16.31
CA ILE A 27 -12.52 7.57 -15.80
C ILE A 27 -12.66 8.51 -16.99
N SER A 28 -13.86 8.56 -17.56
CA SER A 28 -14.26 9.58 -18.52
C SER A 28 -13.92 10.94 -17.93
N MET A 29 -13.23 11.79 -18.70
CA MET A 29 -12.79 13.12 -18.30
C MET A 29 -13.96 14.07 -17.98
N THR A 30 -14.50 13.95 -16.78
CA THR A 30 -15.13 15.07 -16.06
C THR A 30 -14.05 15.65 -15.15
N GLU A 31 -13.89 16.97 -15.08
CA GLU A 31 -12.83 17.67 -14.32
C GLU A 31 -12.56 16.98 -12.98
N ALA A 32 -11.41 16.29 -12.89
CA ALA A 32 -11.05 15.57 -11.68
C ALA A 32 -10.89 16.60 -10.54
N PRO A 33 -11.51 16.37 -9.38
CA PRO A 33 -11.40 17.30 -8.26
C PRO A 33 -9.92 17.43 -7.84
N SER A 34 -9.45 18.67 -7.70
CA SER A 34 -8.08 18.92 -7.25
C SER A 34 -7.81 18.27 -5.88
N LEU A 35 -6.56 17.87 -5.62
CA LEU A 35 -6.16 17.32 -4.32
C LEU A 35 -6.51 18.24 -3.15
N LYS A 36 -6.43 19.56 -3.34
CA LYS A 36 -6.86 20.55 -2.34
C LYS A 36 -8.33 20.37 -1.95
N THR A 37 -9.21 20.15 -2.93
CA THR A 37 -10.64 19.90 -2.70
C THR A 37 -10.86 18.60 -1.93
N LEU A 38 -10.14 17.54 -2.31
CA LEU A 38 -10.23 16.23 -1.67
C LEU A 38 -9.72 16.26 -0.22
N LEU A 39 -8.62 16.98 0.05
CA LEU A 39 -8.11 17.20 1.40
C LEU A 39 -9.14 17.94 2.28
N GLY A 40 -9.79 18.96 1.75
CA GLY A 40 -10.84 19.68 2.46
C GLY A 40 -12.03 18.78 2.85
N LYS A 41 -12.36 17.80 1.98
CA LYS A 41 -13.37 16.78 2.29
C LYS A 41 -12.87 15.78 3.34
N LEU A 42 -11.65 15.27 3.18
CA LEU A 42 -11.05 14.26 4.06
C LEU A 42 -11.01 14.69 5.53
N VAL A 43 -10.78 15.98 5.80
CA VAL A 43 -10.77 16.53 7.16
C VAL A 43 -12.14 16.49 7.82
N ARG A 44 -13.23 16.53 7.05
CA ARG A 44 -14.61 16.62 7.56
C ARG A 44 -15.35 15.30 7.50
N HIS A 45 -15.10 14.51 6.45
CA HIS A 45 -15.87 13.33 6.09
C HIS A 45 -14.95 12.25 5.52
N ARG A 46 -15.46 11.01 5.48
CA ARG A 46 -14.81 9.94 4.73
C ARG A 46 -14.91 10.22 3.23
N LEU A 47 -13.80 9.98 2.54
CA LEU A 47 -13.80 9.96 1.09
C LEU A 47 -14.47 8.69 0.58
N THR A 48 -15.11 8.79 -0.58
CA THR A 48 -15.53 7.62 -1.34
C THR A 48 -14.32 6.85 -1.87
N GLU A 49 -14.52 5.62 -2.33
CA GLU A 49 -13.44 4.79 -2.90
C GLU A 49 -12.73 5.52 -4.05
N ASP A 50 -13.49 6.12 -4.97
CA ASP A 50 -12.95 6.82 -6.13
C ASP A 50 -12.17 8.08 -5.74
N GLU A 51 -12.67 8.85 -4.77
CA GLU A 51 -11.98 10.04 -4.24
C GLU A 51 -10.67 9.66 -3.55
N MET A 52 -10.67 8.58 -2.76
CA MET A 52 -9.47 8.10 -2.09
C MET A 52 -8.43 7.61 -3.13
N ARG A 53 -8.88 6.87 -4.15
CA ARG A 53 -8.03 6.42 -5.26
C ARG A 53 -7.43 7.58 -6.03
N GLN A 54 -8.20 8.65 -6.25
CA GLN A 54 -7.70 9.89 -6.87
C GLN A 54 -6.64 10.57 -6.02
N CYS A 55 -6.83 10.69 -4.70
CA CYS A 55 -5.79 11.21 -3.81
C CYS A 55 -4.46 10.46 -3.97
N PHE A 56 -4.51 9.12 -3.89
CA PHE A 56 -3.31 8.30 -4.06
C PHE A 56 -2.69 8.45 -5.45
N SER A 57 -3.50 8.50 -6.51
CA SER A 57 -2.98 8.63 -7.89
C SER A 57 -2.27 9.97 -8.11
N ILE A 58 -2.84 11.09 -7.65
CA ILE A 58 -2.22 12.42 -7.74
C ILE A 58 -0.87 12.42 -7.01
N MET A 59 -0.80 11.84 -5.82
CA MET A 59 0.46 11.75 -5.07
C MET A 59 1.51 10.85 -5.75
N LEU A 60 1.10 9.69 -6.27
CA LEU A 60 2.00 8.73 -6.92
C LEU A 60 2.51 9.21 -8.29
N ASN A 61 1.75 10.05 -8.99
CA ASN A 61 2.17 10.70 -10.22
C ASN A 61 3.14 11.88 -10.00
N GLY A 62 3.43 12.23 -8.74
CA GLY A 62 4.28 13.39 -8.41
C GLY A 62 3.59 14.74 -8.63
N GLU A 63 2.26 14.76 -8.73
CA GLU A 63 1.46 15.96 -8.95
C GLU A 63 1.09 16.67 -7.62
N ALA A 64 1.44 16.07 -6.48
CA ALA A 64 1.20 16.62 -5.15
C ALA A 64 2.46 17.27 -4.56
N SER A 65 2.29 18.44 -3.93
CA SER A 65 3.38 19.07 -3.17
C SER A 65 3.66 18.30 -1.85
N PRO A 66 4.88 18.39 -1.29
CA PRO A 66 5.21 17.76 -0.01
C PRO A 66 4.25 18.16 1.12
N GLU A 67 3.77 19.40 1.14
CA GLU A 67 2.83 19.91 2.12
C GLU A 67 1.45 19.26 1.96
N GLN A 68 1.02 19.00 0.72
CA GLN A 68 -0.24 18.30 0.45
C GLN A 68 -0.17 16.84 0.87
N ILE A 69 0.96 16.16 0.64
CA ILE A 69 1.20 14.78 1.09
C ILE A 69 1.20 14.72 2.63
N ALA A 70 1.94 15.62 3.29
CA ALA A 70 1.96 15.71 4.75
C ALA A 70 0.56 15.97 5.33
N SER A 71 -0.21 16.86 4.70
CA SER A 71 -1.59 17.16 5.09
C SER A 71 -2.50 15.94 4.94
N PHE A 72 -2.38 15.18 3.83
CA PHE A 72 -3.14 13.96 3.59
C PHE A 72 -2.88 12.92 4.68
N ILE A 73 -1.61 12.61 4.94
CA ILE A 73 -1.19 11.62 5.94
C ILE A 73 -1.63 12.05 7.35
N SER A 74 -1.45 13.33 7.70
CA SER A 74 -1.87 13.85 9.01
C SER A 74 -3.38 13.81 9.18
N ALA A 75 -4.15 14.13 8.15
CA ALA A 75 -5.61 14.09 8.19
C ALA A 75 -6.14 12.64 8.34
N LEU A 76 -5.53 11.69 7.63
CA LEU A 76 -5.83 10.26 7.80
C LEU A 76 -5.53 9.78 9.22
N ALA A 77 -4.32 10.06 9.74
CA ALA A 77 -3.92 9.64 11.08
C ALA A 77 -4.82 10.25 12.17
N THR A 78 -5.21 11.52 12.01
CA THR A 78 -6.10 12.22 12.96
C THR A 78 -7.51 11.64 12.94
N ARG A 79 -8.04 11.31 11.75
CA ARG A 79 -9.36 10.69 11.59
C ARG A 79 -9.38 9.23 12.05
N GLY A 80 -8.23 8.56 11.95
CA GLY A 80 -8.09 7.11 12.00
C GLY A 80 -8.36 6.49 10.62
N GLU A 81 -7.37 5.81 10.09
CA GLU A 81 -7.48 5.01 8.88
C GLU A 81 -8.35 3.76 9.11
N THR A 82 -8.90 3.24 8.02
CA THR A 82 -9.64 1.98 8.03
C THR A 82 -9.02 0.95 7.12
N ALA A 83 -9.43 -0.31 7.30
CA ALA A 83 -9.01 -1.40 6.43
C ALA A 83 -9.33 -1.07 4.97
N GLU A 84 -10.49 -0.46 4.69
CA GLU A 84 -10.89 -0.02 3.35
C GLU A 84 -9.93 1.05 2.80
N ASP A 85 -9.58 2.06 3.60
CA ASP A 85 -8.62 3.11 3.20
C ASP A 85 -7.26 2.49 2.81
N VAL A 86 -6.77 1.53 3.62
CA VAL A 86 -5.50 0.84 3.39
C VAL A 86 -5.56 -0.04 2.14
N ILE A 87 -6.65 -0.80 1.93
CA ILE A 87 -6.83 -1.63 0.73
C ILE A 87 -6.85 -0.75 -0.54
N ILE A 88 -7.53 0.40 -0.51
CA ILE A 88 -7.56 1.32 -1.64
C ILE A 88 -6.17 1.88 -1.91
N GLY A 89 -5.44 2.28 -0.87
CA GLY A 89 -4.04 2.70 -0.97
C GLY A 89 -3.18 1.63 -1.62
N VAL A 90 -3.14 0.43 -1.04
CA VAL A 90 -2.34 -0.71 -1.54
C VAL A 90 -2.68 -1.04 -2.98
N THR A 91 -3.97 -1.14 -3.36
CA THR A 91 -4.35 -1.45 -4.75
C THR A 91 -3.91 -0.36 -5.73
N THR A 92 -3.95 0.91 -5.31
CA THR A 92 -3.51 2.03 -6.15
C THR A 92 -1.98 2.06 -6.27
N LEU A 93 -1.25 1.83 -5.18
CA LEU A 93 0.20 1.67 -5.16
C LEU A 93 0.66 0.53 -6.08
N MET A 94 0.03 -0.64 -5.97
CA MET A 94 0.33 -1.80 -6.81
C MET A 94 0.07 -1.52 -8.30
N GLY A 95 -0.91 -0.68 -8.63
CA GLY A 95 -1.18 -0.25 -10.01
C GLY A 95 -0.12 0.67 -10.60
N HIS A 96 0.65 1.38 -9.77
CA HIS A 96 1.75 2.26 -10.19
C HIS A 96 3.13 1.60 -10.05
N ALA A 97 3.22 0.45 -9.38
CA ALA A 97 4.47 -0.24 -9.14
C ALA A 97 5.01 -0.88 -10.41
N THR A 98 6.33 -0.79 -10.61
CA THR A 98 7.03 -1.56 -11.63
C THR A 98 6.97 -3.05 -11.29
N THR A 99 6.38 -3.85 -12.18
CA THR A 99 6.24 -5.29 -11.98
C THR A 99 7.50 -6.05 -12.37
N ILE A 100 7.86 -7.06 -11.60
CA ILE A 100 8.90 -8.04 -11.94
C ILE A 100 8.28 -9.44 -12.03
N ALA A 101 8.83 -10.31 -12.88
CA ALA A 101 8.45 -11.71 -12.90
C ALA A 101 9.12 -12.42 -11.72
N ALA A 102 8.31 -12.88 -10.77
CA ALA A 102 8.77 -13.68 -9.64
C ALA A 102 8.70 -15.18 -9.97
N PRO A 103 9.63 -16.00 -9.45
CA PRO A 103 9.55 -17.45 -9.56
C PRO A 103 8.36 -18.01 -8.75
N ASP A 104 7.94 -19.22 -9.09
CA ASP A 104 6.93 -19.93 -8.32
C ASP A 104 7.40 -20.13 -6.87
N HIS A 105 6.47 -20.02 -5.92
CA HIS A 105 6.73 -20.14 -4.47
C HIS A 105 7.65 -19.07 -3.87
N ALA A 106 7.84 -17.92 -4.53
CA ALA A 106 8.53 -16.78 -3.95
C ALA A 106 7.90 -16.35 -2.60
N MET A 107 8.74 -16.04 -1.63
CA MET A 107 8.34 -15.59 -0.29
C MET A 107 8.81 -14.17 -0.02
N ASP A 108 8.07 -13.50 0.87
CA ASP A 108 8.42 -12.17 1.36
C ASP A 108 8.54 -12.19 2.89
N ILE A 109 9.64 -11.62 3.41
CA ILE A 109 9.92 -11.54 4.85
C ILE A 109 10.11 -10.06 5.20
N VAL A 110 9.01 -9.41 5.53
CA VAL A 110 8.96 -7.98 5.84
C VAL A 110 8.15 -7.72 7.10
N GLY A 111 8.37 -6.54 7.67
CA GLY A 111 7.57 -6.01 8.76
C GLY A 111 7.40 -4.51 8.58
N THR A 112 6.41 -3.94 9.27
CA THR A 112 6.18 -2.48 9.27
C THR A 112 7.35 -1.70 9.87
N GLY A 113 8.17 -2.35 10.70
CA GLY A 113 9.17 -1.69 11.53
C GLY A 113 8.51 -0.82 12.61
N GLY A 114 9.33 0.03 13.27
CA GLY A 114 8.84 1.02 14.23
C GLY A 114 8.47 0.48 15.61
N ASP A 115 8.93 -0.72 15.99
CA ASP A 115 8.64 -1.31 17.31
C ASP A 115 9.43 -0.67 18.47
N GLY A 116 10.45 0.14 18.16
CA GLY A 116 11.29 0.84 19.15
C GLY A 116 12.23 -0.07 19.93
N ILE A 117 12.36 -1.36 19.54
CA ILE A 117 13.15 -2.36 20.27
C ILE A 117 14.63 -2.29 19.87
N GLY A 118 14.96 -1.64 18.75
CA GLY A 118 16.34 -1.47 18.30
C GLY A 118 17.00 -2.80 17.93
N THR A 119 16.23 -3.75 17.42
CA THR A 119 16.78 -5.02 16.96
C THR A 119 17.63 -4.84 15.71
N TRP A 120 18.55 -5.78 15.48
CA TRP A 120 19.19 -5.95 14.18
C TRP A 120 18.14 -6.24 13.08
N ASN A 121 18.58 -6.23 11.81
CA ASN A 121 17.73 -6.55 10.65
C ASN A 121 17.37 -8.05 10.61
N ILE A 122 16.58 -8.51 11.57
CA ILE A 122 16.22 -9.91 11.79
C ILE A 122 15.52 -10.49 10.56
N SER A 123 14.62 -9.73 9.92
CA SER A 123 13.94 -10.16 8.68
C SER A 123 14.95 -10.46 7.56
N THR A 124 15.93 -9.57 7.37
CA THR A 124 16.99 -9.76 6.38
C THR A 124 17.85 -10.99 6.68
N ALA A 125 18.26 -11.18 7.94
CA ALA A 125 19.01 -12.37 8.34
C ALA A 125 18.20 -13.65 8.13
N ALA A 126 16.90 -13.62 8.45
CA ALA A 126 15.99 -14.74 8.23
C ALA A 126 15.85 -15.06 6.74
N THR A 127 15.80 -14.07 5.84
CA THR A 127 15.77 -14.29 4.38
C THR A 127 16.96 -15.12 3.91
N PHE A 128 18.17 -14.85 4.40
CA PHE A 128 19.35 -15.66 4.01
C PHE A 128 19.29 -17.10 4.52
N VAL A 129 18.77 -17.30 5.73
CA VAL A 129 18.61 -18.66 6.29
C VAL A 129 17.58 -19.46 5.49
N VAL A 130 16.44 -18.84 5.17
CA VAL A 130 15.37 -19.46 4.38
C VAL A 130 15.87 -19.79 2.96
N ALA A 131 16.54 -18.85 2.30
CA ALA A 131 17.16 -19.06 0.99
C ALA A 131 18.24 -20.18 1.03
N GLY A 132 19.07 -20.21 2.07
CA GLY A 132 20.07 -21.26 2.27
C GLY A 132 19.48 -22.64 2.53
N ALA A 133 18.25 -22.71 3.04
CA ALA A 133 17.48 -23.94 3.20
C ALA A 133 16.78 -24.41 1.90
N GLY A 134 16.92 -23.66 0.80
CA GLY A 134 16.37 -24.01 -0.51
C GLY A 134 14.93 -23.55 -0.74
N TYR A 135 14.48 -22.53 0.00
CA TYR A 135 13.17 -21.91 -0.18
C TYR A 135 13.28 -20.48 -0.70
#